data_AF-A0A838PA38-F1
#
_entry.id   AF-A0A838PA38-F1
#
_cell.length_a   1.000
_cell.length_b   1.000
_cell.length_c   1.000
_cell.angle_alpha   90.00
_cell.angle_beta   90.00
_cell.angle_gamma   90.00
#
_symmetry.space_group_name_H-M   'P 1'
#
loop_
_entity.id
_entity.type
_entity.pdbx_description
1 polymer ?
#
loop_
_entity_poly.entity_id
_entity_poly.type
_entity_poly.pdbx_seq_one_letter_code
_entity_poly.pdbx_strand_id
1 'polypeptide(L)' 'MSLYVVDASVAVKLYVPEVHSAQAIRFFSDGHELIVPDFMLAEFGNIVWKKTALLSELTEAEGACSRKPCKLR' A
#
# COMPACT_ATOMS: atom_id res chain seq x y z
N MET A 1 19.20 -13.16 -5.99
CA MET A 1 18.60 -11.81 -5.90
C MET A 1 17.49 -11.77 -6.94
N SER A 2 16.24 -11.58 -6.53
CA SER A 2 15.11 -11.48 -7.46
C SER A 2 14.60 -10.05 -7.44
N LEU A 3 14.47 -9.45 -8.63
CA LEU A 3 13.88 -8.14 -8.84
C LEU A 3 12.39 -8.31 -9.10
N TYR A 4 11.53 -7.65 -8.31
CA TYR A 4 10.09 -7.70 -8.48
C TYR A 4 9.53 -6.35 -8.90
N VAL A 5 8.61 -6.38 -9.87
CA VAL A 5 7.76 -5.23 -10.18
C VAL A 5 6.56 -5.27 -9.25
N VAL A 6 6.37 -4.21 -8.47
CA VAL A 6 5.29 -4.11 -7.49
C VAL A 6 4.21 -3.20 -8.01
N ASP A 7 2.99 -3.72 -8.07
CA ASP A 7 1.79 -2.97 -8.39
C ASP A 7 1.19 -2.28 -7.15
N ALA A 8 0.40 -1.23 -7.38
CA ALA A 8 -0.26 -0.48 -6.33
C ALA A 8 -1.20 -1.33 -5.46
N SER A 9 -1.85 -2.32 -6.06
CA SER A 9 -2.74 -3.25 -5.33
C SER A 9 -1.99 -4.16 -4.36
N VAL A 10 -0.69 -4.37 -4.53
CA VAL A 10 0.14 -5.14 -3.59
C VAL A 10 0.65 -4.24 -2.48
N ALA A 11 1.12 -3.03 -2.82
CA ALA A 11 1.63 -2.07 -1.86
C ALA A 11 0.55 -1.60 -0.86
N VAL A 12 -0.70 -1.44 -1.29
CA VAL A 12 -1.80 -0.98 -0.41
C VAL A 12 -2.07 -1.94 0.75
N LYS A 13 -1.76 -3.23 0.59
CA LYS A 13 -1.95 -4.25 1.64
C LYS A 13 -1.05 -4.07 2.86
N LEU A 14 -0.02 -3.22 2.77
CA LEU A 14 0.79 -2.81 3.91
C LEU A 14 0.07 -1.81 4.81
N TYR A 15 -0.88 -1.05 4.26
CA TYR A 15 -1.56 0.04 4.94
C TYR A 15 -3.02 -0.27 5.27
N VAL A 16 -3.66 -1.06 4.41
CA VAL A 16 -5.05 -1.45 4.54
C VAL A 16 -5.11 -2.95 4.83
N PRO A 17 -5.77 -3.37 5.94
CA PRO A 17 -6.01 -4.78 6.19
C PRO A 17 -6.87 -5.38 5.06
N GLU A 18 -6.26 -6.22 4.25
CA GLU A 18 -6.91 -6.96 3.18
C GLU A 18 -6.51 -8.44 3.24
N VAL A 19 -7.21 -9.26 2.45
CA VAL A 19 -6.75 -10.61 2.20
C VAL A 19 -5.32 -10.53 1.65
N HIS A 20 -4.43 -11.27 2.32
CA HIS A 20 -2.99 -11.30 2.08
C HIS A 20 -2.10 -10.22 2.69
N SER A 21 -2.59 -9.38 3.60
CA SER A 21 -1.72 -8.42 4.32
C SER A 21 -0.54 -9.09 5.02
N ALA A 22 -0.73 -10.26 5.65
CA ALA A 22 0.36 -10.98 6.30
C ALA A 22 1.44 -11.47 5.32
N GLN A 23 1.05 -11.93 4.12
CA GLN A 23 2.02 -12.33 3.10
C GLN A 23 2.71 -11.11 2.49
N ALA A 24 1.99 -10.00 2.29
CA ALA A 24 2.57 -8.75 1.83
C ALA A 24 3.65 -8.25 2.79
N ILE A 25 3.35 -8.18 4.10
CA ILE A 25 4.32 -7.76 5.11
C ILE A 25 5.60 -8.61 5.05
N ARG A 26 5.46 -9.94 4.94
CA ARG A 26 6.62 -10.84 4.76
C ARG A 26 7.40 -10.55 3.48
N PHE A 27 6.71 -10.42 2.36
CA PHE A 27 7.32 -10.12 1.06
C PHE A 27 8.16 -8.82 1.08
N PHE A 28 7.66 -7.76 1.72
CA PHE A 28 8.40 -6.51 1.86
C PHE A 28 9.52 -6.58 2.92
N SER A 29 9.48 -7.55 3.83
CA SER A 29 10.51 -7.76 4.87
C SER A 29 11.67 -8.64 4.39
N ASP A 30 11.46 -9.47 3.37
CA ASP A 30 12.44 -10.45 2.85
C ASP A 30 13.59 -9.82 2.05
N GLY A 31 13.67 -8.48 1.99
CA GLY A 31 14.83 -7.74 1.45
C GLY A 31 14.97 -7.84 -0.08
N HIS A 32 13.86 -8.04 -0.79
CA HIS A 32 13.85 -8.06 -2.25
C HIS A 32 14.16 -6.69 -2.86
N GLU A 33 14.75 -6.69 -4.06
CA GLU A 33 14.83 -5.47 -4.86
C GLU A 33 13.46 -5.23 -5.52
N LEU A 34 12.91 -4.04 -5.33
CA LEU A 34 11.58 -3.67 -5.79
C LEU A 34 11.67 -2.50 -6.76
N ILE A 35 10.98 -2.63 -7.89
CA ILE A 35 10.71 -1.54 -8.82
C ILE A 35 9.21 -1.33 -8.93
N VAL A 36 8.81 -0.09 -9.21
CA VAL A 36 7.40 0.30 -9.34
C VAL A 36 7.18 1.06 -10.62
N PRO A 37 5.99 0.99 -11.24
CA PRO A 37 5.62 1.87 -12.35
C PRO A 37 5.61 3.34 -11.92
N ASP A 38 5.83 4.27 -12.86
CA ASP A 38 5.76 5.72 -12.58
C ASP A 38 4.38 6.14 -12.03
N PHE A 39 3.32 5.42 -12.39
CA PHE A 39 1.94 5.66 -11.94
C PHE A 39 1.62 5.14 -10.53
N MET A 40 2.57 4.49 -9.86
CA MET A 40 2.42 3.88 -8.54
C MET A 40 1.70 4.80 -7.54
N LEU A 41 2.13 6.06 -7.42
CA LEU A 41 1.51 7.01 -6.46
C LEU A 41 0.07 7.37 -6.83
N ALA A 42 -0.23 7.51 -8.13
CA ALA A 42 -1.56 7.87 -8.61
C ALA A 42 -2.55 6.71 -8.39
N GLU A 43 -2.15 5.48 -8.72
CA GLU A 43 -2.98 4.29 -8.55
C GLU A 43 -3.20 3.97 -7.07
N PHE A 44 -2.15 4.06 -6.25
CA PHE A 44 -2.26 3.89 -4.81
C PHE A 44 -3.21 4.92 -4.17
N GLY A 45 -3.04 6.19 -4.53
CA GLY A 45 -3.91 7.26 -4.06
C GLY A 45 -5.37 7.04 -4.47
N ASN A 46 -5.62 6.56 -5.68
CA ASN A 46 -6.96 6.22 -6.15
C ASN A 46 -7.59 5.07 -5.34
N ILE A 47 -6.82 4.03 -5.00
CA ILE A 47 -7.30 2.93 -4.16
C ILE A 47 -7.68 3.45 -2.77
N VAL A 48 -6.80 4.24 -2.13
CA VAL A 48 -7.05 4.82 -0.81
C VAL A 48 -8.27 5.77 -0.83
N TRP A 49 -8.37 6.62 -1.85
CA TRP A 49 -9.52 7.53 -2.01
C TRP A 49 -10.82 6.76 -2.17
N LYS A 50 -10.87 5.72 -3.00
CA LYS A 50 -12.08 4.90 -3.16
C LYS A 50 -12.47 4.23 -1.84
N LYS A 51 -11.51 3.69 -1.09
CA LYS A 51 -11.78 3.03 0.19
C LYS A 51 -12.25 3.99 1.28
N THR A 52 -11.73 5.21 1.32
CA THR A 52 -12.14 6.25 2.27
C THR A 52 -13.47 6.91 1.88
N ALA A 53 -13.63 7.33 0.62
CA ALA A 53 -14.74 8.16 0.19
C ALA A 53 -15.96 7.38 -0.33
N LEU A 54 -15.76 6.18 -0.89
CA LEU A 54 -16.86 5.41 -1.50
C LEU A 54 -17.29 4.20 -0.66
N LEU A 55 -16.36 3.54 0.03
CA LEU A 55 -16.64 2.31 0.77
C LEU A 55 -16.72 2.49 2.31
N SER A 56 -16.30 3.65 2.84
CA SER A 56 -16.19 3.91 4.30
C SER A 56 -15.36 2.85 5.06
N GLU A 57 -14.48 2.13 4.37
CA GLU A 57 -13.61 1.08 4.94
C GLU A 57 -12.39 1.66 5.67
N LEU A 58 -12.11 2.94 5.46
CA LEU A 58 -11.01 3.68 6.06
C LEU A 58 -11.52 5.05 6.50
N THR A 59 -11.09 5.49 7.68
CA THR A 59 -11.31 6.88 8.10
C THR A 59 -10.34 7.83 7.38
N GLU A 60 -10.72 9.10 7.24
CA GLU A 60 -9.86 10.10 6.59
C GLU A 60 -8.47 10.24 7.25
N ALA A 61 -8.40 9.99 8.56
CA ALA A 61 -7.15 9.98 9.32
C ALA A 61 -6.21 8.83 8.88
N GLU A 62 -6.75 7.63 8.65
CA GLU A 62 -6.00 6.47 8.17
C GLU A 62 -5.55 6.67 6.71
N GLY A 63 -6.41 7.26 5.86
CA GLY A 63 -6.06 7.62 4.49
C GLY A 63 -5.04 8.77 4.38
N ALA A 64 -5.04 9.71 5.33
CA ALA A 64 -4.03 10.76 5.41
C ALA A 64 -2.66 10.23 5.85
N CYS A 65 -2.62 9.14 6.63
CA CYS A 65 -1.40 8.46 7.04
C CYS A 65 -0.60 7.92 5.84
N SER A 66 -1.27 7.56 4.74
CA SER A 66 -0.62 7.20 3.47
C SER A 66 0.05 8.37 2.73
N ARG A 67 -0.24 9.63 3.08
CA ARG A 67 0.31 10.83 2.41
C ARG A 67 1.56 11.40 3.10
N LYS A 68 1.97 10.86 4.25
CA LYS A 68 3.17 11.28 5.00
C LYS A 68 3.92 10.05 5.51
N PRO A 69 5.25 10.10 5.70
CA PRO A 69 5.96 9.03 6.37
C PRO A 69 5.60 9.07 7.87
N CYS A 70 4.47 8.46 8.23
CA CYS A 70 4.12 8.27 9.63
C CYS A 70 4.93 7.08 10.13
N LYS A 71 5.80 7.33 11.12
CA LYS A 71 6.58 6.31 11.81
C LYS A 71 5.62 5.22 12.32
N LEU A 72 5.67 4.03 11.71
CA LEU A 72 5.09 2.84 12.31
C LEU A 72 5.80 2.60 13.66
N ARG A 73 4.99 2.42 14.71
CA ARG A 73 5.43 1.89 15.99
C ARG A 73 5.25 0.37 15.97
#